data_AF-A0A963LX18-F1
#
_entry.id   AF-A0A963LX18-F1
#
_cell.length_a   1.000
_cell.length_b   1.000
_cell.length_c   1.000
_cell.angle_alpha   90.00
_cell.angle_beta   90.00
_cell.angle_gamma   90.00
#
_symmetry.space_group_name_H-M   'P 1'
#
loop_
_entity.id
_entity.type
_entity.pdbx_description
1 polymer ?
#
loop_
_entity_poly.entity_id
_entity_poly.type
_entity_poly.pdbx_seq_one_letter_code
_entity_poly.pdbx_strand_id
1 'polypeptide(L)'
;LGKYEMVRLDHGVPHDKEEWDRCTSITDCPDPKKNAWSKSEVYTVVTDEFKNRAGPAYDYLSSRSWPNSTVNKLLAWMADNQATGEDGARHFLKESEDIWTPWVSPEAAEKIKKAVM
;
A
#
# COMPACT_ATOMS: atom_id res chain seq x y z
N LEU A 1 -3.25 -12.19 -3.67
CA LEU A 1 -4.14 -12.02 -2.49
C LEU A 1 -5.01 -10.80 -2.74
N GLY A 2 -6.34 -10.90 -2.67
CA GLY A 2 -7.21 -9.73 -2.87
C GLY A 2 -8.46 -9.96 -3.72
N LYS A 3 -8.45 -10.99 -4.58
CA LYS A 3 -9.61 -11.35 -5.43
C LYS A 3 -10.78 -11.95 -4.63
N TYR A 4 -10.47 -12.68 -3.57
CA TYR A 4 -11.46 -13.31 -2.71
C TYR A 4 -11.34 -12.78 -1.29
N GLU A 5 -12.45 -12.75 -0.55
CA GLU A 5 -12.44 -12.47 0.89
C GLU A 5 -11.72 -13.60 1.61
N MET A 6 -10.43 -13.38 1.88
CA MET A 6 -9.64 -14.33 2.64
C MET A 6 -9.75 -14.03 4.12
N VAL A 7 -9.95 -15.08 4.92
CA VAL A 7 -9.89 -15.00 6.38
C VAL A 7 -8.48 -15.39 6.82
N ARG A 8 -7.87 -14.56 7.68
CA ARG A 8 -6.58 -14.91 8.28
C ARG A 8 -6.78 -16.07 9.25
N LEU A 9 -6.05 -17.17 9.03
CA LEU A 9 -5.99 -18.27 9.98
C LEU A 9 -5.05 -17.92 11.14
N ASP A 10 -5.44 -18.32 12.34
CA ASP A 10 -4.61 -18.18 13.53
C ASP A 10 -3.39 -19.11 13.44
N HIS A 11 -2.20 -18.59 13.77
CA HIS A 11 -0.96 -19.36 13.82
C HIS A 11 -0.80 -20.11 15.16
N GLY A 12 -1.66 -19.85 16.14
CA GLY A 12 -1.65 -20.49 17.46
C GLY A 12 -0.53 -20.01 18.39
N VAL A 13 0.20 -18.98 18.00
CA VAL A 13 1.28 -18.33 18.78
C VAL A 13 1.28 -16.82 18.49
N PRO A 14 1.69 -15.96 19.43
CA PRO A 14 1.91 -14.55 19.15
C PRO A 14 3.15 -14.33 18.27
N HIS A 15 3.33 -13.09 17.80
CA HIS A 15 4.58 -12.68 17.17
C HIS A 15 5.63 -12.39 18.24
N ASP A 16 6.78 -13.06 18.15
CA ASP A 16 7.99 -12.82 18.95
C ASP A 16 9.05 -12.19 18.04
N LYS A 17 9.37 -10.92 18.28
CA LYS A 17 10.35 -10.17 17.47
C LYS A 17 11.78 -10.69 17.66
N GLU A 18 12.14 -11.11 18.87
CA GLU A 18 13.51 -11.58 19.15
C GLU A 18 13.77 -12.91 18.42
N GLU A 19 12.82 -13.84 18.46
CA GLU A 19 12.89 -15.09 17.68
C GLU A 19 12.82 -14.82 16.18
N TRP A 20 12.06 -13.79 15.77
CA TRP A 20 11.96 -13.41 14.36
C TRP A 20 13.30 -13.00 13.78
N ASP A 21 13.99 -12.11 14.49
CA ASP A 21 15.28 -11.56 14.10
C ASP A 21 16.41 -12.60 14.28
N ARG A 22 16.32 -13.46 15.32
CA ARG A 22 17.30 -14.53 15.57
C ARG A 22 17.25 -15.62 14.50
N CYS A 23 16.05 -16.06 14.12
CA CYS A 23 15.88 -17.34 13.42
C CYS A 23 14.70 -17.41 12.44
N THR A 24 13.49 -16.89 12.77
CA THR A 24 12.31 -17.08 11.90
C THR A 24 12.49 -16.47 10.50
N SER A 25 13.19 -15.35 10.41
CA SER A 25 13.46 -14.63 9.14
C SER A 25 14.80 -14.98 8.50
N ILE A 26 15.61 -15.84 9.13
CA ILE A 26 16.94 -16.21 8.68
C ILE A 26 16.85 -17.52 7.91
N THR A 27 17.27 -17.50 6.64
CA THR A 27 17.35 -18.69 5.80
C THR A 27 18.25 -19.74 6.46
N ASP A 28 17.83 -21.01 6.42
CA ASP A 28 18.57 -22.17 6.93
C ASP A 28 18.89 -22.13 8.44
N CYS A 29 18.09 -21.42 9.25
CA CYS A 29 18.23 -21.50 10.70
C CYS A 29 18.04 -22.95 11.20
N PRO A 30 18.98 -23.50 12.00
CA PRO A 30 18.94 -24.90 12.39
C PRO A 30 17.86 -25.24 13.42
N ASP A 31 17.34 -24.24 14.15
CA ASP A 31 16.44 -24.44 15.30
C ASP A 31 15.28 -23.42 15.38
N PRO A 32 14.41 -23.32 14.36
CA PRO A 32 13.30 -22.37 14.37
C PRO A 32 12.22 -22.75 15.38
N LYS A 33 11.72 -21.76 16.10
CA LYS A 33 10.51 -21.90 16.94
C LYS A 33 9.27 -21.42 16.18
N LYS A 34 8.10 -21.89 16.62
CA LYS A 34 6.81 -21.38 16.10
C LYS A 34 6.70 -19.88 16.40
N ASN A 35 6.40 -19.10 15.38
CA ASN A 35 6.25 -17.65 15.48
C ASN A 35 5.19 -17.17 14.49
N ALA A 36 4.40 -16.15 14.86
CA ALA A 36 3.42 -15.56 13.95
C ALA A 36 4.02 -14.44 13.10
N TRP A 37 3.41 -14.20 11.94
CA TRP A 37 3.72 -13.04 11.11
C TRP A 37 3.33 -11.73 11.79
N SER A 38 4.26 -10.78 11.81
CA SER A 38 3.98 -9.39 12.16
C SER A 38 3.14 -8.69 11.08
N LYS A 39 2.54 -7.55 11.43
CA LYS A 39 1.92 -6.68 10.42
C LYS A 39 3.03 -5.98 9.65
N SER A 40 3.06 -6.16 8.33
CA SER A 40 3.95 -5.39 7.46
C SER A 40 3.48 -3.94 7.38
N GLU A 41 4.43 -3.02 7.45
CA GLU A 41 4.20 -1.59 7.30
C GLU A 41 4.75 -1.12 5.95
N VAL A 42 4.05 -0.16 5.32
CA VAL A 42 4.45 0.43 4.05
C VAL A 42 4.69 1.90 4.27
N TYR A 43 5.91 2.35 3.97
CA TYR A 43 6.35 3.73 4.17
C TYR A 43 6.61 4.42 2.83
N THR A 44 6.23 5.71 2.75
CA THR A 44 6.74 6.60 1.70
C THR A 44 8.03 7.22 2.22
N VAL A 45 9.17 6.85 1.63
CA VAL A 45 10.49 7.35 2.03
C VAL A 45 10.99 8.36 1.00
N VAL A 46 11.49 9.50 1.49
CA VAL A 46 12.11 10.56 0.67
C VAL A 46 13.42 11.01 1.31
N THR A 47 14.28 11.67 0.54
CA THR A 47 15.49 12.31 1.08
C THR A 47 15.16 13.61 1.81
N ASP A 48 15.99 14.00 2.79
CA ASP A 48 15.84 15.28 3.49
C ASP A 48 15.91 16.47 2.54
N GLU A 49 16.81 16.41 1.56
CA GLU A 49 16.93 17.46 0.54
C GLU A 49 15.62 17.62 -0.25
N PHE A 50 14.99 16.51 -0.67
CA PHE A 50 13.72 16.55 -1.37
C PHE A 50 12.63 17.15 -0.48
N LYS A 51 12.50 16.66 0.76
CA LYS A 51 11.54 17.18 1.74
C LYS A 51 11.64 18.71 1.90
N ASN A 52 12.86 19.24 1.96
CA ASN A 52 13.08 20.67 2.18
C ASN A 52 12.84 21.55 0.94
N ARG A 53 12.93 21.01 -0.28
CA ARG A 53 12.83 21.80 -1.53
C ARG A 53 11.55 21.57 -2.34
N ALA A 54 10.83 20.47 -2.12
CA ALA A 54 9.78 20.00 -3.04
C ALA A 54 8.42 20.68 -2.85
N GLY A 55 8.20 21.42 -1.75
CA GLY A 55 6.97 22.18 -1.50
C GLY A 55 5.71 21.31 -1.68
N PRO A 56 4.76 21.71 -2.55
CA PRO A 56 3.50 20.98 -2.76
C PRO A 56 3.66 19.49 -3.14
N ALA A 57 4.77 19.11 -3.77
CA ALA A 57 5.02 17.71 -4.11
C ALA A 57 5.33 16.86 -2.86
N TYR A 58 6.01 17.44 -1.87
CA TYR A 58 6.21 16.78 -0.58
C TYR A 58 4.89 16.72 0.22
N ASP A 59 4.08 17.78 0.17
CA ASP A 59 2.76 17.79 0.82
C ASP A 59 1.88 16.64 0.33
N TYR A 60 1.85 16.41 -0.99
CA TYR A 60 1.18 15.25 -1.59
C TYR A 60 1.72 13.91 -1.06
N LEU A 61 3.05 13.71 -1.11
CA LEU A 61 3.67 12.45 -0.67
C LEU A 61 3.48 12.18 0.83
N SER A 62 3.40 13.23 1.64
CA SER A 62 3.15 13.13 3.07
C SER A 62 1.68 12.87 3.43
N SER A 63 0.75 13.27 2.55
CA SER A 63 -0.70 13.09 2.74
C SER A 63 -1.23 11.79 2.12
N ARG A 64 -0.58 11.28 1.07
CA ARG A 64 -1.03 10.12 0.30
C ARG A 64 -1.02 8.85 1.16
N SER A 65 -2.21 8.34 1.43
CA SER A 65 -2.40 7.08 2.14
C SER A 65 -3.72 6.40 1.72
N TRP A 66 -3.69 5.08 1.60
CA TRP A 66 -4.85 4.25 1.27
C TRP A 66 -4.81 2.91 2.01
N PRO A 67 -5.95 2.26 2.25
CA PRO A 67 -5.97 0.97 2.92
C PRO A 67 -5.55 -0.16 1.95
N ASN A 68 -4.92 -1.21 2.50
CA ASN A 68 -4.53 -2.40 1.73
C ASN A 68 -5.71 -3.06 1.00
N SER A 69 -6.93 -2.95 1.55
CA SER A 69 -8.15 -3.45 0.90
C SER A 69 -8.41 -2.79 -0.46
N THR A 70 -8.16 -1.48 -0.59
CA THR A 70 -8.29 -0.74 -1.85
C THR A 70 -7.27 -1.24 -2.87
N VAL A 71 -6.00 -1.35 -2.47
CA VAL A 71 -4.91 -1.83 -3.35
C VAL A 71 -5.20 -3.26 -3.83
N ASN A 72 -5.66 -4.14 -2.92
CA ASN A 72 -6.00 -5.52 -3.25
C ASN A 72 -7.14 -5.63 -4.27
N LYS A 73 -8.19 -4.81 -4.12
CA LYS A 73 -9.31 -4.75 -5.09
C LYS A 73 -8.82 -4.26 -6.45
N LEU A 74 -7.99 -3.21 -6.47
CA LEU A 74 -7.41 -2.68 -7.70
C LEU A 74 -6.55 -3.73 -8.43
N LEU A 75 -5.66 -4.42 -7.69
CA LEU A 75 -4.82 -5.48 -8.26
C LEU A 75 -5.65 -6.67 -8.78
N ALA A 76 -6.73 -7.03 -8.09
CA ALA A 76 -7.65 -8.07 -8.57
C ALA A 76 -8.34 -7.65 -9.87
N TRP A 77 -8.84 -6.41 -9.95
CA TRP A 77 -9.40 -5.84 -11.17
C TRP A 77 -8.37 -5.82 -12.31
N MET A 78 -7.14 -5.37 -12.03
CA MET A 78 -6.07 -5.33 -13.04
C MET A 78 -5.77 -6.73 -13.57
N ALA A 79 -5.71 -7.74 -12.70
CA ALA A 79 -5.49 -9.12 -13.11
C ALA A 79 -6.65 -9.65 -13.98
N ASP A 80 -7.90 -9.42 -13.58
CA ASP A 80 -9.07 -9.91 -14.32
C ASP A 80 -9.24 -9.22 -15.69
N ASN A 81 -8.80 -7.97 -15.80
CA ASN A 81 -8.89 -7.19 -17.04
C ASN A 81 -7.59 -7.17 -17.85
N GLN A 82 -6.55 -7.89 -17.41
CA GLN A 82 -5.20 -7.85 -18.00
C GLN A 82 -4.69 -6.40 -18.16
N ALA A 83 -5.02 -5.55 -17.19
CA ALA A 83 -4.80 -4.12 -17.23
C ALA A 83 -3.34 -3.78 -16.87
N THR A 84 -2.80 -2.76 -17.54
CA THR A 84 -1.48 -2.24 -17.22
C THR A 84 -1.51 -1.41 -15.93
N GLY A 85 -0.33 -1.03 -15.42
CA GLY A 85 -0.24 -0.08 -14.32
C GLY A 85 -0.90 1.28 -14.61
N GLU A 86 -0.84 1.74 -15.86
CA GLU A 86 -1.52 2.98 -16.27
C GLU A 86 -3.04 2.82 -16.23
N ASP A 87 -3.57 1.72 -16.77
CA ASP A 87 -5.00 1.42 -16.74
C ASP A 87 -5.51 1.32 -15.31
N GLY A 88 -4.76 0.66 -14.43
CA GLY A 88 -5.04 0.59 -13.00
C GLY A 88 -5.04 1.98 -12.34
N ALA A 89 -4.07 2.83 -12.64
CA ALA A 89 -4.04 4.19 -12.12
C ALA A 89 -5.26 5.02 -12.57
N ARG A 90 -5.64 4.92 -13.85
CA ARG A 90 -6.84 5.60 -14.38
C ARG A 90 -8.12 5.07 -13.74
N HIS A 91 -8.23 3.75 -13.58
CA HIS A 91 -9.36 3.12 -12.92
C HIS A 91 -9.47 3.58 -11.46
N PHE A 92 -8.37 3.60 -10.72
CA PHE A 92 -8.33 4.11 -9.34
C PHE A 92 -8.77 5.58 -9.26
N LEU A 93 -8.29 6.44 -10.16
CA LEU A 93 -8.66 7.86 -10.15
C LEU A 93 -10.16 8.07 -10.43
N LYS A 94 -10.79 7.19 -11.23
CA LYS A 94 -12.24 7.21 -11.49
C LYS A 94 -13.07 6.69 -10.32
N GLU A 95 -12.66 5.58 -9.73
CA GLU A 95 -13.52 4.82 -8.79
C GLU A 95 -13.26 5.11 -7.31
N SER A 96 -12.22 5.91 -6.98
CA SER A 96 -11.79 6.13 -5.59
C SER A 96 -11.55 7.61 -5.26
N GLU A 97 -12.41 8.49 -5.79
CA GLU A 97 -12.35 9.94 -5.54
C GLU A 97 -12.36 10.32 -4.07
N ASP A 98 -13.14 9.62 -3.25
CA ASP A 98 -13.22 9.80 -1.81
C ASP A 98 -11.87 9.58 -1.11
N ILE A 99 -11.04 8.70 -1.68
CA ILE A 99 -9.72 8.36 -1.14
C ILE A 99 -8.67 9.39 -1.57
N TRP A 100 -8.63 9.77 -2.85
CA TRP A 100 -7.50 10.56 -3.38
C TRP A 100 -7.72 12.08 -3.36
N THR A 101 -8.97 12.56 -3.37
CA THR A 101 -9.24 14.01 -3.34
C THR A 101 -8.68 14.72 -2.10
N PRO A 102 -8.58 14.11 -0.90
CA PRO A 102 -7.90 14.72 0.25
C PRO A 102 -6.39 14.87 0.10
N TRP A 103 -5.76 14.19 -0.87
CA TRP A 103 -4.30 14.22 -1.05
C TRP A 103 -3.81 15.45 -1.84
N VAL A 104 -4.73 16.15 -2.50
CA VAL A 104 -4.41 17.22 -3.45
C VAL A 104 -5.23 18.48 -3.16
N SER A 105 -4.83 19.61 -3.73
CA SER A 105 -5.64 20.82 -3.64
C SER A 105 -6.97 20.67 -4.39
N PRO A 106 -8.02 21.44 -4.04
CA PRO A 106 -9.28 21.43 -4.78
C PRO A 106 -9.10 21.72 -6.28
N GLU A 107 -8.21 22.64 -6.63
CA GLU A 107 -7.90 22.95 -8.03
C GLU A 107 -7.28 21.75 -8.77
N ALA A 108 -6.36 21.04 -8.13
CA ALA A 108 -5.76 19.84 -8.71
C ALA A 108 -6.79 18.72 -8.85
N ALA A 109 -7.68 18.54 -7.87
CA ALA A 109 -8.76 17.57 -7.95
C ALA A 109 -9.66 17.81 -9.15
N GLU A 110 -10.09 19.06 -9.38
CA GLU A 110 -10.91 19.40 -10.55
C GLU A 110 -10.20 19.12 -11.88
N LYS A 111 -8.89 19.39 -11.97
CA LYS A 111 -8.09 19.07 -13.16
C LYS A 111 -7.97 17.57 -13.39
N ILE A 112 -7.75 16.80 -12.32
CA ILE A 112 -7.64 15.34 -12.41
C ILE A 112 -8.97 14.74 -12.87
N LYS A 113 -10.10 15.13 -12.25
CA LYS A 113 -11.44 14.66 -12.63
C LYS A 113 -11.70 14.88 -14.12
N LYS A 114 -11.44 16.08 -14.64
CA LYS A 114 -11.59 16.39 -16.08
C LYS A 114 -10.69 15.58 -17.01
N ALA A 115 -9.54 15.11 -16.51
CA ALA A 115 -8.58 14.35 -17.32
C ALA A 115 -8.85 12.84 -17.31
N VAL A 116 -9.58 12.34 -16.32
CA VAL A 116 -9.90 10.92 -16.18
C VAL A 116 -11.36 10.60 -16.44
N MET A 117 -12.30 11.51 -16.25
CA MET A 117 -13.72 11.35 -16.60
C MET A 117 -13.97 11.65 -18.07
#